data_AF-A0A378LNB1-F1
#
_entry.id   AF-A0A378LNB1-F1
#
_cell.length_a   1.000
_cell.length_b   1.000
_cell.length_c   1.000
_cell.angle_alpha   90.00
_cell.angle_beta   90.00
_cell.angle_gamma   90.00
#
_symmetry.space_group_name_H-M   'P 1'
#
loop_
_entity.id
_entity.type
_entity.pdbx_description
1 polymer ?
#
loop_
_entity_poly.entity_id
_entity_poly.type
_entity_poly.pdbx_seq_one_letter_code
_entity_poly.pdbx_strand_id
1 'polypeptide(L)'
;MKIDENDKSTLSNEDYTKAMNFIGQNLLAALVQSLEKLPPPLRDSNVISQALSAFLANIIHKQFPGDSTACQKMLEALNQLVKLRLESFSQVEKKTEAPAE
;
A
#
# COMPACT_ATOMS: atom_id res chain seq x y z
N MET A 1 -42.64 -1.78 -17.05
CA MET A 1 -41.46 -1.96 -16.19
C MET A 1 -40.41 -0.99 -16.70
N LYS A 2 -40.24 0.16 -16.04
CA LYS A 2 -39.16 1.09 -16.37
C LYS A 2 -37.96 0.66 -15.56
N ILE A 3 -36.90 0.27 -16.25
CA ILE A 3 -35.61 0.01 -15.63
C ILE A 3 -35.00 1.40 -15.45
N ASP A 4 -34.96 1.88 -14.21
CA ASP A 4 -34.27 3.11 -13.85
C ASP A 4 -32.76 2.86 -13.95
N GLU A 5 -32.17 3.22 -15.10
CA GLU A 5 -30.74 3.18 -15.39
C GLU A 5 -29.96 4.33 -14.71
N ASN A 6 -30.21 4.62 -13.43
CA ASN A 6 -29.50 5.72 -12.78
C ASN A 6 -29.16 5.51 -11.31
N ASP A 7 -28.55 4.37 -10.99
CA ASP A 7 -27.80 4.21 -9.75
C ASP A 7 -26.29 4.25 -10.04
N LYS A 8 -25.82 5.35 -10.66
CA LYS A 8 -24.42 5.77 -10.52
C LYS A 8 -24.30 6.48 -9.18
N SER A 9 -24.38 5.72 -8.09
CA SER A 9 -24.05 6.20 -6.77
C SER A 9 -22.56 6.56 -6.79
N THR A 10 -22.26 7.86 -6.88
CA THR A 10 -20.88 8.36 -6.93
C THR A 10 -20.19 7.96 -5.63
N LEU A 11 -19.15 7.11 -5.72
CA LEU A 11 -18.39 6.65 -4.56
C LEU A 11 -17.86 7.86 -3.77
N SER A 12 -18.10 7.86 -2.46
CA SER A 12 -17.61 8.90 -1.57
C SER A 12 -16.12 8.71 -1.27
N ASN A 13 -15.45 9.78 -0.84
CA ASN A 13 -14.06 9.68 -0.35
C ASN A 13 -13.91 8.68 0.81
N GLU A 14 -14.98 8.48 1.60
CA GLU A 14 -15.00 7.50 2.67
C GLU A 14 -14.97 6.07 2.11
N ASP A 15 -15.68 5.80 1.00
CA ASP A 15 -15.68 4.49 0.34
C ASP A 15 -14.29 4.15 -0.20
N TYR A 16 -13.62 5.11 -0.84
CA TYR A 16 -12.23 4.94 -1.27
C TYR A 16 -11.30 4.69 -0.08
N THR A 17 -11.48 5.42 1.02
CA THR A 17 -10.68 5.23 2.24
C THR A 17 -10.88 3.83 2.82
N LYS A 18 -12.13 3.36 2.93
CA LYS A 18 -12.45 2.01 3.39
C LYS A 18 -11.83 0.95 2.48
N ALA A 19 -11.96 1.11 1.16
CA ALA A 19 -11.37 0.18 0.19
C ALA A 19 -9.84 0.12 0.30
N MET A 20 -9.18 1.28 0.36
CA MET A 20 -7.72 1.36 0.54
C MET A 20 -7.27 0.69 1.84
N ASN A 21 -7.97 0.94 2.94
CA ASN A 21 -7.65 0.35 4.24
C ASN A 21 -7.87 -1.17 4.24
N PHE A 22 -8.97 -1.65 3.66
CA PHE A 22 -9.27 -3.07 3.55
C PHE A 22 -8.18 -3.82 2.76
N ILE A 23 -7.79 -3.28 1.59
CA ILE A 23 -6.71 -3.85 0.77
C ILE A 23 -5.40 -3.83 1.55
N GLY A 24 -5.06 -2.69 2.17
CA GLY A 24 -3.83 -2.52 2.93
C GLY A 24 -3.70 -3.51 4.08
N GLN A 25 -4.76 -3.71 4.86
CA GLN A 25 -4.77 -4.66 5.99
C GLN A 25 -4.61 -6.10 5.54
N ASN A 26 -5.31 -6.51 4.47
CA ASN A 26 -5.20 -7.87 3.95
C ASN A 26 -3.80 -8.15 3.40
N LEU A 27 -3.20 -7.19 2.69
CA LEU A 27 -1.83 -7.32 2.18
C LEU A 27 -0.82 -7.40 3.33
N LEU A 28 -0.97 -6.56 4.36
CA LEU A 28 -0.11 -6.59 5.54
C LEU A 28 -0.21 -7.93 6.26
N ALA A 29 -1.43 -8.42 6.51
CA ALA A 29 -1.65 -9.69 7.19
C ALA A 29 -1.02 -10.86 6.42
N ALA A 30 -1.21 -10.91 5.09
CA ALA A 30 -0.61 -11.94 4.25
C ALA A 30 0.93 -11.89 4.28
N LEU A 31 1.51 -10.68 4.24
CA LEU A 31 2.96 -10.49 4.30
C LEU A 31 3.52 -10.96 5.65
N VAL A 32 2.94 -10.50 6.77
CA VAL A 32 3.39 -10.89 8.12
C VAL A 32 3.34 -12.41 8.29
N GLN A 33 2.23 -13.05 7.90
CA GLN A 33 2.13 -14.51 7.94
C GLN A 33 3.18 -15.21 7.08
N SER A 34 3.51 -14.65 5.91
CA SER A 34 4.56 -15.20 5.05
C SER A 34 5.93 -15.10 5.72
N LEU A 35 6.23 -13.98 6.39
CA LEU A 35 7.50 -13.77 7.08
C LEU A 35 7.66 -14.67 8.31
N GLU A 36 6.59 -14.87 9.08
CA GLU A 36 6.58 -15.78 10.23
C GLU A 36 6.85 -17.23 9.81
N LYS A 37 6.42 -17.63 8.60
CA LYS A 37 6.67 -18.97 8.06
C LYS A 37 8.08 -19.16 7.49
N LEU A 38 8.84 -18.09 7.28
CA LEU A 38 10.21 -18.21 6.82
C LEU A 38 11.11 -18.78 7.93
N PRO A 39 12.08 -19.66 7.59
CA PRO A 39 13.15 -20.03 8.49
C PRO A 39 13.89 -18.80 9.04
N PRO A 40 14.33 -18.78 10.31
CA PRO A 40 15.00 -17.61 10.90
C PRO A 40 16.16 -17.01 10.09
N PRO A 41 17.04 -17.80 9.44
CA PRO A 41 18.11 -17.24 8.60
C PRO A 41 17.60 -16.48 7.37
N LEU A 42 16.37 -16.72 6.94
CA LEU A 42 15.73 -16.07 5.79
C LEU A 42 14.82 -14.90 6.19
N ARG A 43 14.60 -14.66 7.50
CA ARG A 43 13.89 -13.49 8.01
C ARG A 43 14.81 -12.26 8.07
N ASP A 44 15.57 -12.06 7.00
CA ASP A 44 16.49 -10.93 6.86
C ASP A 44 15.88 -9.82 5.99
N SER A 45 16.25 -8.59 6.30
CA SER A 45 15.79 -7.37 5.61
C SER A 45 16.01 -7.41 4.09
N ASN A 46 17.07 -8.06 3.60
CA ASN A 46 17.34 -8.20 2.17
C ASN A 46 16.33 -9.13 1.48
N VAL A 47 15.95 -10.23 2.11
CA VAL A 47 14.93 -11.15 1.56
C VAL A 47 13.58 -10.44 1.48
N ILE A 48 13.23 -9.71 2.54
CA ILE A 48 11.98 -8.96 2.63
C ILE A 48 11.93 -7.87 1.55
N SER A 49 13.00 -7.09 1.40
CA SER A 49 13.05 -6.00 0.42
C SER A 49 12.98 -6.51 -1.03
N GLN A 50 13.65 -7.62 -1.34
CA GLN A 50 13.56 -8.25 -2.66
C GLN A 50 12.17 -8.81 -2.95
N ALA A 51 11.55 -9.49 -1.99
CA ALA A 51 10.19 -10.02 -2.14
C ALA A 51 9.17 -8.90 -2.38
N LEU A 52 9.25 -7.80 -1.62
CA LEU A 52 8.40 -6.63 -1.79
C LEU A 52 8.63 -5.94 -3.14
N SER A 53 9.89 -5.79 -3.56
CA SER A 53 10.25 -5.24 -4.87
C SER A 53 9.63 -6.05 -6.01
N ALA A 54 9.81 -7.37 -5.99
CA ALA A 54 9.24 -8.26 -7.00
C ALA A 54 7.71 -8.20 -7.02
N PHE A 55 7.07 -8.19 -5.84
CA PHE A 55 5.62 -8.05 -5.72
C PHE A 55 5.09 -6.75 -6.34
N LEU A 56 5.69 -5.61 -5.98
CA LEU A 56 5.29 -4.30 -6.50
C LEU A 56 5.53 -4.19 -8.01
N ALA A 57 6.69 -4.62 -8.50
CA ALA A 57 6.99 -4.62 -9.93
C ALA A 57 5.97 -5.44 -10.72
N ASN A 58 5.60 -6.62 -10.22
CA ASN A 58 4.60 -7.49 -10.85
C ASN A 58 3.21 -6.86 -10.89
N ILE A 59 2.79 -6.18 -9.82
CA ILE A 59 1.50 -5.47 -9.78
C ILE A 59 1.49 -4.32 -10.78
N ILE A 60 2.54 -3.48 -10.76
CA ILE A 60 2.65 -2.31 -11.64
C ILE A 60 2.62 -2.77 -13.11
N HIS A 61 3.40 -3.79 -13.45
CA HIS A 61 3.44 -4.33 -14.81
C HIS A 61 2.09 -4.93 -15.24
N LYS A 62 1.37 -5.62 -14.34
CA LYS A 62 0.02 -6.13 -14.63
C LYS A 62 -1.00 -5.03 -14.89
N GLN A 63 -0.86 -3.88 -14.23
CA GLN A 63 -1.76 -2.73 -14.41
C GLN A 63 -1.50 -2.01 -15.74
N PHE A 64 -0.25 -1.97 -16.18
CA PHE A 64 0.20 -1.24 -17.37
C PHE A 64 1.07 -2.12 -18.28
N PRO A 65 0.52 -3.23 -18.83
CA PRO A 65 1.30 -4.16 -19.62
C PRO A 65 1.84 -3.46 -20.89
N GLY A 66 3.17 -3.49 -21.06
CA GLY A 66 3.84 -2.89 -22.22
C GLY A 66 3.99 -1.35 -22.17
N ASP A 67 3.44 -0.67 -21.17
CA ASP A 67 3.64 0.78 -20.99
C ASP A 67 4.67 1.05 -19.89
N SER A 68 5.94 1.08 -20.28
CA SER A 68 7.05 1.38 -19.38
C SER A 68 6.95 2.78 -18.75
N THR A 69 6.30 3.74 -19.42
CA THR A 69 6.18 5.11 -18.91
C THR A 69 5.14 5.15 -17.80
N ALA A 70 3.98 4.53 -17.99
CA ALA A 70 2.96 4.40 -16.95
C ALA A 70 3.48 3.58 -15.76
N CYS A 71 4.23 2.50 -16.02
CA CYS A 71 4.91 1.74 -14.96
C CYS A 71 5.81 2.64 -14.11
N GLN A 72 6.67 3.44 -14.74
CA GLN A 72 7.59 4.32 -14.03
C GLN A 72 6.86 5.42 -13.25
N LYS A 73 5.80 6.00 -13.81
CA LYS A 73 4.96 6.99 -13.13
C LYS A 73 4.28 6.40 -11.89
N MET A 74 3.78 5.18 -11.98
CA MET A 74 3.18 4.50 -10.82
C MET A 74 4.21 4.19 -9.74
N LEU A 75 5.41 3.75 -10.12
CA LEU A 75 6.50 3.50 -9.18
C LEU A 75 6.91 4.79 -8.43
N GLU A 76 7.06 5.90 -9.15
CA GLU A 76 7.41 7.18 -8.52
C GLU A 76 6.29 7.65 -7.58
N ALA A 77 5.03 7.56 -7.99
CA ALA A 77 3.90 7.89 -7.12
C ALA A 77 3.88 7.05 -5.83
N LEU A 78 4.13 5.74 -5.94
CA LEU A 78 4.25 4.85 -4.78
C LEU A 78 5.40 5.27 -3.86
N ASN A 79 6.57 5.58 -4.42
CA ASN A 79 7.72 6.05 -3.65
C ASN A 79 7.40 7.31 -2.83
N GLN A 80 6.75 8.29 -3.45
CA GLN A 80 6.33 9.53 -2.78
C GLN A 80 5.29 9.25 -1.67
N LEU A 81 4.29 8.42 -1.95
CA LEU A 81 3.26 8.06 -0.96
C LEU A 81 3.86 7.33 0.25
N VAL A 82 4.82 6.43 0.02
CA VAL A 82 5.51 5.72 1.11
C VAL A 82 6.34 6.69 1.95
N LYS A 83 7.10 7.60 1.32
CA LYS A 83 7.87 8.64 2.04
C LYS A 83 6.98 9.48 2.93
N LEU A 84 5.89 10.01 2.40
CA LEU A 84 4.91 10.81 3.16
C LEU A 84 4.33 10.04 4.35
N ARG A 85 4.03 8.75 4.18
CA ARG A 85 3.52 7.90 5.26
C ARG A 85 4.57 7.67 6.36
N LEU A 86 5.82 7.40 5.98
CA LEU A 86 6.91 7.22 6.92
C LEU A 86 7.20 8.50 7.71
N GLU A 87 7.25 9.65 7.02
CA GLU A 87 7.41 10.96 7.67
C GLU A 87 6.27 11.24 8.66
N SER A 88 5.04 10.89 8.29
CA SER A 88 3.87 11.04 9.18
C SER A 88 4.00 10.21 10.45
N PHE A 89 4.51 8.98 10.38
CA PHE A 89 4.77 8.16 11.58
C PHE A 89 5.83 8.78 12.47
N SER A 90 6.93 9.28 11.89
CA SER A 90 7.98 9.97 12.64
C SER A 90 7.50 11.25 13.34
N GLN A 91 6.47 11.93 12.81
CA GLN A 91 5.88 13.12 13.46
C GLN A 91 4.91 12.76 14.59
N VAL A 92 4.21 11.63 14.49
CA VAL A 92 3.33 11.14 15.57
C VAL A 92 4.15 10.75 16.80
N GLU A 93 5.30 10.11 16.61
CA GLU A 93 6.21 9.76 17.72
C GLU A 93 6.70 11.02 18.47
N LYS A 94 7.09 12.08 17.74
CA LYS A 94 7.54 13.35 18.33
C LYS A 94 6.47 14.12 19.10
N LYS A 95 5.20 13.98 18.74
CA LYS A 95 4.09 14.69 19.40
C LYS A 95 3.68 14.05 20.73
N THR A 96 4.07 12.79 20.95
CA THR A 96 3.73 12.03 22.16
C THR A 96 4.78 12.18 23.28
N GLU A 97 5.96 12.76 22.97
CA GLU A 97 7.07 13.01 23.90
C GLU A 97 7.14 14.46 24.43
N ALA A 98 6.23 15.35 24.05
CA ALA A 98 6.20 16.70 24.61
C ALA A 98 5.68 16.66 26.06
N PRO A 99 6.45 17.13 27.06
CA PRO A 99 6.10 17.01 28.47
C PRO A 99 4.94 17.95 28.82
N ALA A 100 4.07 17.47 29.70
CA ALA A 100 3.13 18.31 30.43
C ALA A 100 3.92 19.35 31.25
N GLU A 101 3.76 20.63 30.91
CA GLU A 101 4.08 21.75 31.80
C GLU A 101 2.92 21.98 32.79
#